data_AF-A0AA39T379-F1
#
_entry.id   AF-A0AA39T379-F1
#
_cell.length_a   1.000
_cell.length_b   1.000
_cell.length_c   1.000
_cell.angle_alpha   90.00
_cell.angle_beta   90.00
_cell.angle_gamma   90.00
#
_symmetry.space_group_name_H-M   'P 1'
#
loop_
_entity.id
_entity.type
_entity.pdbx_description
1 polymer ?
#
loop_
_entity_poly.entity_id
_entity_poly.type
_entity_poly.pdbx_seq_one_letter_code
_entity_poly.pdbx_strand_id
1 'polypeptide(L)'
;MLIFSVFKTLTDQQVTVELKNDLSITGVLKSVDQFLNIRLDNIQVLDPARHPHMMAVKNCFIRGSVVRYVQLPGENVDTQLLEDATRREAQAQAKR
;
A
#
# COMPACT_ATOMS: atom_id res chain seq x y z
N MET A 1 -9.15 -7.90 10.12
CA MET A 1 -8.67 -6.75 9.30
C MET A 1 -7.15 -6.81 9.20
N LEU A 2 -6.63 -7.96 8.77
CA LEU A 2 -5.20 -8.26 8.76
C LEU A 2 -4.40 -7.25 7.94
N ILE A 3 -4.77 -7.11 6.65
CA ILE A 3 -3.99 -6.34 5.68
C ILE A 3 -3.95 -4.85 6.03
N PHE A 4 -5.06 -4.30 6.53
CA PHE A 4 -5.10 -2.94 7.08
C PHE A 4 -4.08 -2.75 8.21
N SER A 5 -3.98 -3.73 9.11
CA SER A 5 -3.06 -3.67 10.25
C SER A 5 -1.60 -3.72 9.78
N VAL A 6 -1.28 -4.52 8.77
CA VAL A 6 0.05 -4.56 8.15
C VAL A 6 0.42 -3.21 7.53
N PHE A 7 -0.47 -2.59 6.75
CA PHE A 7 -0.17 -1.26 6.19
C PHE A 7 -0.02 -0.18 7.26
N LYS A 8 -0.70 -0.32 8.41
CA LYS A 8 -0.49 0.61 9.54
C LYS A 8 0.92 0.52 10.12
N THR A 9 1.51 -0.67 10.22
CA THR A 9 2.90 -0.82 10.70
C THR A 9 3.93 -0.23 9.73
N LEU A 10 3.55 -0.03 8.47
CA LEU A 10 4.41 0.51 7.41
C LEU A 10 4.23 2.02 7.21
N THR A 11 3.54 2.70 8.13
CA THR A 11 3.41 4.16 8.08
C THR A 11 4.81 4.81 8.16
N ASP A 12 5.00 5.86 7.37
CA ASP A 12 6.25 6.57 7.14
C ASP A 12 7.36 5.79 6.40
N GLN A 13 7.05 4.59 5.89
CA GLN A 13 7.96 3.84 5.01
C GLN A 13 7.75 4.17 3.53
N GLN A 14 8.80 4.02 2.74
CA GLN A 14 8.73 4.13 1.28
C GLN A 14 8.08 2.88 0.69
N VAL A 15 7.09 3.07 -0.17
CA VAL A 15 6.37 1.99 -0.87
C VAL A 15 6.16 2.36 -2.33
N THR A 16 5.98 1.35 -3.19
CA THR A 16 5.58 1.55 -4.59
C THR A 16 4.20 0.95 -4.82
N VAL A 17 3.25 1.78 -5.23
CA VAL A 17 1.87 1.39 -5.52
C VAL A 17 1.70 1.29 -7.03
N GLU A 18 1.37 0.08 -7.50
CA GLU A 18 1.00 -0.18 -8.89
C GLU A 18 -0.52 -0.21 -9.02
N LEU A 19 -1.05 0.61 -9.91
CA LEU A 19 -2.49 0.71 -10.18
C LEU A 19 -2.90 -0.23 -11.30
N LYS A 20 -4.21 -0.55 -11.35
CA LYS A 20 -4.79 -1.41 -12.39
C LYS A 20 -4.68 -0.87 -13.82
N ASN A 21 -4.35 0.41 -13.99
CA ASN A 21 -4.09 1.07 -15.27
C ASN A 21 -2.58 1.17 -15.58
N ASP A 22 -1.75 0.37 -14.90
CA ASP A 22 -0.30 0.27 -15.05
C ASP A 22 0.51 1.50 -14.60
N LEU A 23 -0.14 2.51 -14.00
CA LEU A 23 0.55 3.62 -13.35
C LEU A 23 1.24 3.12 -12.07
N SER A 24 2.55 3.33 -11.98
CA SER A 24 3.36 3.00 -10.79
C SER A 24 3.85 4.26 -10.09
N ILE A 25 3.52 4.39 -8.81
CA ILE A 25 3.82 5.57 -7.99
C ILE A 25 4.60 5.12 -6.75
N THR A 26 5.82 5.64 -6.60
CA THR A 26 6.63 5.46 -5.40
C THR A 26 6.45 6.66 -4.48
N GLY A 27 6.30 6.45 -3.18
CA GLY A 27 6.18 7.55 -2.21
C GLY A 27 6.22 7.06 -0.77
N VAL A 28 6.11 7.99 0.18
CA VAL A 28 6.07 7.68 1.61
C VAL A 28 4.64 7.42 2.05
N LEU A 29 4.35 6.25 2.61
CA LEU A 29 3.03 5.88 3.10
C LEU A 29 2.66 6.72 4.33
N LYS A 30 1.67 7.61 4.21
CA LYS A 30 1.24 8.47 5.33
C LYS A 30 0.02 7.96 6.06
N SER A 31 -0.91 7.33 5.35
CA SER A 31 -2.09 6.78 5.98
C SER A 31 -2.73 5.71 5.12
N VAL A 32 -3.33 4.74 5.78
CA VAL A 32 -4.22 3.74 5.21
C VAL A 32 -5.54 3.72 5.99
N ASP A 33 -6.65 3.41 5.33
CA ASP A 33 -7.95 3.18 5.97
C ASP A 33 -8.44 1.73 5.79
N GLN A 34 -9.61 1.41 6.34
CA GLN A 34 -10.19 0.06 6.30
C GLN A 34 -10.52 -0.45 4.88
N PHE A 35 -10.65 0.44 3.90
CA PHE A 35 -10.88 0.10 2.49
C PHE A 35 -9.57 0.02 1.70
N LEU A 36 -8.44 0.10 2.41
CA LEU A 36 -7.09 0.13 1.84
C LEU A 36 -6.90 1.33 0.91
N ASN A 37 -7.61 2.44 1.15
CA ASN A 37 -7.26 3.70 0.51
C ASN A 37 -5.92 4.18 1.08
N ILE A 38 -5.04 4.67 0.21
CA ILE A 38 -3.64 4.99 0.56
C ILE A 38 -3.39 6.48 0.32
N ARG A 39 -2.75 7.14 1.29
CA ARG A 39 -2.15 8.46 1.09
C ARG A 39 -0.65 8.32 0.99
N LEU A 40 -0.07 8.84 -0.09
CA LEU A 40 1.38 8.94 -0.28
C LEU A 40 1.81 10.41 -0.29
N ASP A 41 2.94 10.69 0.35
CA ASP A 41 3.64 11.97 0.25
C ASP A 41 4.97 11.81 -0.48
N ASN A 42 5.49 12.91 -1.01
CA ASN A 42 6.77 12.99 -1.74
C ASN A 42 6.86 11.94 -2.87
N ILE A 43 5.83 11.93 -3.72
CA ILE A 43 5.67 10.90 -4.75
C ILE A 43 6.61 11.10 -5.94
N GLN A 44 6.96 10.00 -6.58
CA GLN A 44 7.63 9.95 -7.87
C GLN A 44 6.94 8.91 -8.74
N VAL A 45 6.69 9.27 -10.00
CA VAL A 45 6.13 8.35 -11.00
C VAL A 45 7.26 7.68 -11.75
N LEU A 46 7.18 6.35 -11.90
CA LEU A 46 8.24 5.56 -12.51
C LEU A 46 8.44 5.87 -14.01
N ASP A 47 7.34 6.15 -14.73
CA ASP A 47 7.38 6.57 -16.14
C ASP A 47 6.71 7.95 -16.31
N PRO A 48 7.45 9.04 -16.07
CA PRO A 48 6.88 10.38 -16.13
C PRO A 48 6.56 10.83 -17.57
N ALA A 49 7.19 10.24 -18.58
CA ALA A 49 6.95 10.57 -19.99
C ALA A 49 5.57 10.08 -20.45
N ARG A 50 5.14 8.89 -20.00
CA ARG A 50 3.78 8.37 -20.25
C ARG A 50 2.71 9.04 -19.40
N HIS A 51 3.08 9.62 -18.26
CA HIS A 51 2.16 10.24 -17.30
C HIS A 51 2.52 11.70 -16.95
N PRO A 52 2.60 12.61 -17.95
CA PRO A 52 3.08 13.98 -17.74
C PRO A 52 2.20 14.80 -16.78
N HIS A 53 0.91 14.46 -16.67
CA HIS A 53 -0.03 15.08 -15.76
C HIS A 53 0.33 14.87 -14.27
N MET A 54 1.17 13.89 -13.95
CA MET A 54 1.58 13.61 -12.57
C MET A 54 2.82 14.41 -12.13
N MET A 55 3.51 15.10 -13.06
CA MET A 55 4.80 15.75 -12.77
C MET A 55 4.75 16.83 -11.69
N ALA A 56 3.61 17.52 -11.56
CA ALA A 56 3.42 18.57 -10.56
C ALA A 56 2.87 18.02 -9.22
N VAL A 57 2.47 16.75 -9.17
CA VAL A 57 1.82 16.15 -8.01
C VAL A 57 2.88 15.69 -7.02
N LYS A 58 2.88 16.28 -5.82
CA LYS A 58 3.81 15.90 -4.74
C LYS A 58 3.24 14.86 -3.79
N ASN A 59 1.93 14.89 -3.56
CA ASN A 59 1.21 14.00 -2.66
C ASN A 59 -0.04 13.49 -3.37
N CYS A 60 -0.45 12.25 -3.11
CA CYS A 60 -1.66 11.70 -3.71
C CYS A 60 -2.48 10.86 -2.73
N PHE A 61 -3.78 10.79 -3.02
CA PHE A 61 -4.70 9.86 -2.40
C PHE A 61 -5.17 8.86 -3.45
N ILE A 62 -5.03 7.58 -3.15
CA ILE A 62 -5.32 6.47 -4.05
C ILE A 62 -6.46 5.66 -3.43
N ARG A 63 -7.52 5.47 -4.21
CA ARG A 63 -8.63 4.60 -3.80
C ARG A 63 -8.18 3.13 -3.81
N GLY A 64 -8.39 2.39 -2.74
CA GLY A 64 -7.89 1.01 -2.59
C GLY A 64 -8.38 0.07 -3.71
N SER A 65 -9.57 0.30 -4.24
CA SER A 65 -10.16 -0.51 -5.32
C SER A 65 -9.41 -0.44 -6.66
N VAL A 66 -8.59 0.59 -6.89
CA VAL A 66 -7.80 0.74 -8.14
C VAL A 66 -6.37 0.24 -8.01
N VAL A 67 -5.94 -0.15 -6.80
CA VAL A 67 -4.61 -0.72 -6.55
C VAL A 67 -4.58 -2.15 -7.09
N ARG A 68 -3.49 -2.49 -7.79
CA ARG A 68 -3.16 -3.86 -8.21
C ARG A 68 -2.15 -4.48 -7.26
N TYR A 69 -1.03 -3.79 -7.04
CA TYR A 69 0.04 -4.25 -6.15
C TYR A 69 0.56 -3.10 -5.28
N VAL A 70 1.08 -3.46 -4.11
CA VAL A 70 1.92 -2.56 -3.30
C VAL A 70 3.22 -3.31 -3.02
N GLN A 71 4.32 -2.77 -3.52
CA GLN A 71 5.66 -3.28 -3.27
C GLN A 71 6.17 -2.68 -1.97
N LEU A 72 6.68 -3.55 -1.10
CA LEU A 72 7.09 -3.23 0.27
C LEU A 72 8.57 -3.56 0.47
N PRO A 73 9.30 -2.78 1.28
CA PRO A 73 10.63 -3.17 1.74
C PRO A 73 10.52 -4.42 2.61
N GLY A 74 11.15 -5.52 2.18
CA GLY A 74 11.03 -6.82 2.83
C GLY A 74 11.57 -6.82 4.27
N GLU A 75 12.58 -6.00 4.54
CA GLU A 75 13.17 -5.78 5.86
C GLU A 75 12.19 -5.19 6.88
N ASN A 76 11.13 -4.52 6.43
CA ASN A 76 10.14 -3.89 7.29
C ASN A 76 8.90 -4.77 7.50
N VAL A 77 8.92 -6.02 7.01
CA VAL A 77 7.80 -6.95 7.12
C VAL A 77 8.26 -8.20 7.86
N ASP A 78 7.80 -8.35 9.10
CA ASP A 78 7.96 -9.60 9.85
C ASP A 78 6.99 -10.66 9.30
N THR A 79 7.52 -11.57 8.49
CA THR A 79 6.73 -12.62 7.84
C THR A 79 6.20 -13.66 8.83
N GLN A 80 6.92 -13.95 9.92
CA GLN A 80 6.47 -14.90 10.94
C GLN A 80 5.25 -14.35 11.67
N LEU A 81 5.29 -13.07 12.05
CA LEU A 81 4.16 -12.40 12.69
C LEU A 81 2.96 -12.30 11.74
N LEU A 82 3.20 -12.03 10.45
CA LEU A 82 2.15 -11.99 9.44
C LEU A 82 1.47 -13.35 9.24
N GLU A 83 2.25 -14.43 9.15
CA GLU A 83 1.71 -15.79 9.04
C GLU A 83 0.86 -16.17 10.25
N ASP A 84 1.35 -15.89 11.46
CA ASP A 84 0.63 -16.15 12.70
C ASP A 84 -0.70 -15.38 12.76
N ALA A 85 -0.66 -14.09 12.43
CA ALA A 85 -1.85 -13.25 12.38
C ALA A 85 -2.85 -13.75 11.32
N THR A 86 -2.37 -14.25 10.18
CA THR A 86 -3.20 -14.86 9.13
C THR A 86 -3.91 -16.12 9.63
N ARG A 87 -3.18 -17.03 10.29
CA ARG A 87 -3.75 -18.25 10.88
C ARG A 87 -4.84 -17.93 11.90
N ARG A 88 -4.60 -16.94 12.76
CA ARG A 88 -5.58 -16.49 13.77
C ARG A 88 -6.82 -15.86 13.14
N GLU A 89 -6.67 -15.00 12.14
CA GLU A 89 -7.81 -14.36 11.46
C GLU A 89 -8.68 -15.39 10.71
N ALA A 90 -8.06 -16.36 10.03
CA ALA A 90 -8.78 -17.43 9.33
C ALA A 90 -9.61 -18.30 10.31
N GLN A 91 -9.03 -18.66 11.47
CA GLN A 91 -9.75 -19.40 12.51
C GLN A 91 -10.90 -18.59 13.10
N ALA A 92 -10.74 -17.28 13.28
CA ALA A 92 -11.78 -16.40 13.79
C ALA A 92 -12.93 -16.22 12.78
N GLN A 93 -12.63 -16.16 11.47
CA GLN A 93 -13.65 -16.12 10.42
C GLN A 93 -14.42 -17.44 10.30
N ALA A 94 -13.75 -18.59 10.43
CA ALA A 94 -14.42 -19.90 10.37
C ALA A 94 -15.40 -20.15 11.52
N LYS A 95 -15.26 -19.44 12.65
CA LYS A 95 -16.16 -19.50 13.81
C LYS A 95 -17.35 -18.55 13.72
N ARG A 96 -17.37 -17.64 12.73
CA ARG A 96 -18.47 -16.71 12.48
C ARG A 96 -19.45 -17.32 11.49
#